data_AF-A0A2R6NZS3-F1
#
_entry.id   AF-A0A2R6NZS3-F1
#
_cell.length_a   1.000
_cell.length_b   1.000
_cell.length_c   1.000
_cell.angle_alpha   90.00
_cell.angle_beta   90.00
_cell.angle_gamma   90.00
#
_symmetry.space_group_name_H-M   'P 1'
#
loop_
_entity.id
_entity.type
_entity.pdbx_description
1 polymer ?
#
loop_
_entity_poly.entity_id
_entity_poly.type
_entity_poly.pdbx_seq_one_letter_code
_entity_poly.pdbx_strand_id
1 'polypeptide(L)'
;MHVHHQGRAEYTLIYPESPPRVETKVCTRALVTASVSEVLTSLKIVGPNVDAGETLQLLVGSNIWKKSRLLDEDLAAAGKNLLYCRVLIARILTRFSLIEEDPEIRTYTRCLITEVVFPGFHWEDHQYLTREGLEKIWDSQPGWKEWLPFVKQGAP
;
A
#
# COMPACT_ATOMS: atom_id res chain seq x y z
N MET A 1 15.35 -3.69 -0.33
CA MET A 1 14.78 -4.06 0.98
C MET A 1 14.03 -2.87 1.54
N HIS A 2 12.84 -3.08 2.11
CA HIS A 2 12.05 -2.03 2.76
C HIS A 2 11.94 -2.38 4.25
N VAL A 3 12.13 -1.39 5.12
CA VAL A 3 12.05 -1.52 6.58
C VAL A 3 10.98 -0.56 7.07
N HIS A 4 10.01 -1.10 7.81
CA HIS A 4 8.91 -0.35 8.42
C HIS A 4 9.38 0.54 9.57
N HIS A 5 8.79 1.74 9.68
CA HIS A 5 8.96 2.62 10.85
C HIS A 5 7.62 3.03 11.48
N GLN A 6 6.63 3.40 10.67
CA GLN A 6 5.33 3.88 11.16
C GLN A 6 4.24 3.65 10.13
N GLY A 7 2.99 3.50 10.59
CA GLY A 7 1.82 3.44 9.72
C GLY A 7 1.71 2.11 8.99
N ARG A 8 0.96 2.07 7.88
CA ARG A 8 0.81 0.84 7.08
C ARG A 8 0.72 1.13 5.60
N ALA A 9 1.27 0.24 4.80
CA ALA A 9 1.10 0.26 3.35
C ALA A 9 0.87 -1.14 2.78
N GLU A 10 -0.06 -1.21 1.83
CA GLU A 10 -0.26 -2.38 0.98
C GLU A 10 0.74 -2.33 -0.18
N TYR A 11 1.47 -3.42 -0.41
CA TYR A 11 2.31 -3.60 -1.59
C TYR A 11 1.67 -4.56 -2.59
N THR A 12 1.78 -4.21 -3.86
CA THR A 12 1.54 -5.13 -4.98
C THR A 12 2.86 -5.38 -5.70
N LEU A 13 3.16 -6.66 -5.92
CA LEU A 13 4.30 -7.09 -6.73
C LEU A 13 3.80 -7.78 -8.00
N ILE A 14 4.28 -7.34 -9.15
CA ILE A 14 3.98 -7.96 -10.45
C ILE A 14 5.27 -8.58 -10.98
N TYR A 15 5.24 -9.90 -11.10
CA TYR A 15 6.31 -10.67 -11.69
C TYR A 15 6.04 -10.80 -13.20
N PRO A 16 6.96 -10.34 -14.06
CA PRO A 16 6.77 -10.34 -15.52
C PRO A 16 6.99 -11.74 -16.12
N GLU A 17 6.27 -12.72 -15.60
CA GLU A 17 6.16 -14.08 -16.12
C GLU A 17 4.98 -14.16 -17.12
N SER A 18 4.81 -15.28 -17.83
CA SER A 18 3.65 -15.50 -18.71
C SER A 18 2.91 -16.77 -18.27
N PRO A 19 1.70 -16.68 -17.66
CA PRO A 19 0.98 -15.45 -17.29
C PRO A 19 1.68 -14.67 -16.17
N PRO A 20 1.47 -13.34 -16.07
CA PRO A 20 2.08 -12.55 -15.01
C PRO A 20 1.55 -12.99 -13.65
N ARG A 21 2.45 -13.30 -12.72
CA ARG A 21 2.08 -13.52 -11.33
C ARG A 21 1.90 -12.17 -10.66
N VAL A 22 0.71 -11.94 -10.10
CA VAL A 22 0.43 -10.75 -9.29
C VAL A 22 0.24 -11.15 -7.85
N GLU A 23 1.05 -10.58 -6.97
CA GLU A 23 0.88 -10.68 -5.53
C GLU A 23 0.29 -9.36 -5.03
N THR A 24 -1.04 -9.33 -4.92
CA THR A 24 -1.79 -8.27 -4.22
C THR A 24 -2.69 -8.97 -3.24
N LYS A 25 -2.60 -8.66 -1.95
CA LYS A 25 -3.67 -9.04 -1.04
C LYS A 25 -4.06 -7.89 -0.16
N VAL A 26 -5.18 -8.06 0.51
CA VAL A 26 -5.81 -7.07 1.38
C VAL A 26 -6.02 -7.78 2.71
N CYS A 27 -5.59 -7.20 3.82
CA CYS A 27 -5.84 -7.76 5.15
C CYS A 27 -7.11 -7.10 5.64
N THR A 28 -8.25 -7.50 5.07
CA THR A 28 -9.49 -7.25 5.78
C THR A 28 -9.59 -8.30 6.88
N ARG A 29 -9.96 -7.83 8.07
CA ARG A 29 -10.41 -8.66 9.18
C ARG A 29 -11.53 -9.57 8.67
N ALA A 30 -11.19 -10.79 8.29
CA ALA A 30 -12.15 -11.76 7.79
C ALA A 30 -13.11 -12.14 8.93
N LEU A 31 -14.34 -11.66 8.85
CA LEU A 31 -15.47 -12.49 9.25
C LEU A 31 -15.44 -13.68 8.28
N VAL A 32 -15.04 -14.83 8.81
CA VAL A 32 -14.84 -16.08 8.07
C VAL A 32 -16.20 -16.57 7.57
N THR A 33 -16.41 -16.53 6.26
CA THR A 33 -17.27 -17.51 5.57
C THR A 33 -16.54 -17.96 4.31
N ALA A 34 -15.85 -19.09 4.44
CA ALA A 34 -15.07 -19.71 3.38
C ALA A 34 -15.98 -20.29 2.28
N SER A 35 -15.59 -20.11 1.01
CA SER A 35 -15.57 -21.19 0.02
C SER A 35 -14.90 -20.71 -1.28
N VAL A 36 -14.28 -21.68 -1.97
CA VAL A 36 -13.67 -21.63 -3.30
C VAL A 36 -12.20 -21.20 -3.36
N SER A 37 -11.32 -22.21 -3.29
CA SER A 37 -10.06 -22.32 -4.05
C SER A 37 -9.22 -21.05 -4.20
N GLU A 38 -8.81 -20.44 -3.09
CA GLU A 38 -7.81 -19.38 -3.13
C GLU A 38 -6.42 -19.99 -3.33
N VAL A 39 -5.89 -19.80 -4.54
CA VAL A 39 -4.45 -19.87 -4.80
C VAL A 39 -3.75 -19.03 -3.74
N LEU A 40 -2.69 -19.60 -3.18
CA LEU A 40 -1.81 -19.08 -2.14
C LEU A 40 -1.09 -17.79 -2.58
N THR A 41 -1.84 -16.75 -2.94
CA THR A 41 -1.33 -15.40 -3.01
C THR A 41 -0.85 -15.08 -1.58
N SER A 42 0.26 -14.38 -1.33
CA SER A 42 0.68 -14.00 0.03
C SER A 42 0.57 -12.50 0.19
N LEU A 43 -0.09 -12.02 1.25
CA LEU A 43 -0.25 -10.60 1.51
C LEU A 43 1.05 -10.06 2.06
N LYS A 44 1.51 -8.92 1.57
CA LYS A 44 2.59 -8.20 2.22
C LYS A 44 2.13 -6.78 2.53
N ILE A 45 1.41 -6.65 3.64
CA ILE A 45 1.27 -5.35 4.31
C ILE A 45 2.57 -5.09 5.04
N VAL A 46 3.16 -3.93 4.80
CA VAL A 46 4.29 -3.45 5.61
C VAL A 46 3.71 -2.66 6.77
N GLY A 47 3.81 -3.19 7.99
CA GLY A 47 3.10 -2.69 9.17
C GLY A 47 3.54 -3.40 10.47
N PRO A 48 3.15 -2.87 11.64
CA PRO A 48 3.64 -3.36 12.93
C PRO A 48 2.94 -4.62 13.47
N ASN A 49 1.78 -5.02 12.95
CA ASN A 49 0.97 -6.09 13.53
C ASN A 49 1.28 -7.47 12.93
N VAL A 50 2.35 -8.09 13.43
CA VAL A 50 2.81 -9.42 12.97
C VAL A 50 1.78 -10.53 13.19
N ASP A 51 0.94 -10.42 14.24
CA ASP A 51 -0.11 -11.39 14.55
C ASP A 51 -1.25 -11.34 13.53
N ALA A 52 -1.46 -10.18 12.89
CA ALA A 52 -2.38 -10.01 11.77
C ALA A 52 -1.76 -10.37 10.41
N GLY A 53 -0.50 -10.84 10.38
CA GLY A 53 0.21 -11.19 9.15
C GLY A 53 0.87 -10.01 8.42
N GLU A 54 1.02 -8.85 9.10
CA GLU A 54 1.84 -7.74 8.59
C GLU A 54 3.34 -8.07 8.72
N THR A 55 4.17 -7.49 7.85
CA THR A 55 5.63 -7.65 7.91
C THR A 55 6.33 -6.34 8.22
N LEU A 56 7.35 -6.41 9.09
CA LEU A 56 8.24 -5.29 9.37
C LEU A 56 9.27 -5.07 8.26
N GLN A 57 9.52 -6.09 7.43
CA GLN A 57 10.51 -6.05 6.37
C GLN A 57 9.99 -6.68 5.08
N LEU A 58 10.22 -6.00 3.96
CA LEU A 58 9.84 -6.49 2.63
C LEU A 58 11.06 -6.48 1.70
N LEU A 59 11.49 -7.68 1.30
CA LEU A 59 12.44 -7.84 0.22
C LEU A 59 11.69 -7.92 -1.12
N VAL A 60 12.09 -7.07 -2.06
CA VAL A 60 11.65 -7.11 -3.45
C VAL A 60 12.87 -7.46 -4.29
N GLY A 61 12.76 -8.53 -5.08
CA GLY A 61 13.81 -8.97 -5.98
C GLY A 61 13.96 -8.06 -7.20
N SER A 62 15.05 -8.25 -7.95
CA SER A 62 15.31 -7.54 -9.21
C SER A 62 14.26 -7.88 -10.26
N ASN A 63 14.00 -6.94 -11.17
CA ASN A 63 13.06 -7.09 -12.29
C ASN A 63 11.61 -7.42 -11.89
N ILE A 64 11.21 -7.01 -10.68
CA ILE A 64 9.82 -7.11 -10.20
C ILE A 64 9.25 -5.69 -10.16
N TRP A 65 8.07 -5.51 -10.74
CA TRP A 65 7.35 -4.24 -10.63
C TRP A 65 6.70 -4.14 -9.26
N LYS A 66 6.86 -3.01 -8.59
CA LYS A 66 6.27 -2.75 -7.28
C LYS A 66 5.38 -1.51 -7.33
N LYS A 67 4.23 -1.57 -6.68
CA LYS A 67 3.48 -0.38 -6.24
C LYS A 67 3.15 -0.51 -4.76
N SER A 68 2.95 0.63 -4.10
CA SER A 68 2.44 0.70 -2.74
C SER A 68 1.28 1.68 -2.64
N ARG A 69 0.35 1.44 -1.74
CA ARG A 69 -0.71 2.40 -1.38
C ARG A 69 -1.00 2.37 0.12
N LEU A 70 -1.54 3.47 0.62
CA LEU A 70 -2.13 3.51 1.96
C LEU A 70 -3.47 2.75 1.95
N LEU A 71 -3.82 2.17 3.09
CA LEU A 71 -5.09 1.45 3.25
C LEU A 71 -6.25 2.44 3.38
N ASP A 72 -7.40 2.11 2.79
CA ASP A 72 -8.59 2.95 2.82
C ASP A 72 -9.09 3.19 4.26
N GLU A 73 -8.97 2.18 5.13
CA GLU A 73 -9.33 2.30 6.56
C GLU A 73 -8.44 3.29 7.32
N ASP A 74 -7.14 3.33 7.01
CA ASP A 74 -6.19 4.25 7.61
C ASP A 74 -6.40 5.69 7.09
N LEU A 75 -6.73 5.83 5.79
CA LEU A 75 -7.14 7.12 5.22
C LEU A 75 -8.46 7.62 5.83
N ALA A 76 -9.44 6.73 6.03
CA ALA A 76 -10.70 7.08 6.66
C ALA A 76 -10.52 7.48 8.13
N ALA A 77 -9.66 6.77 8.88
CA ALA A 77 -9.30 7.13 10.24
C ALA A 77 -8.64 8.52 10.32
N ALA A 78 -7.71 8.82 9.40
CA ALA A 78 -7.11 10.15 9.29
C ALA A 78 -8.14 11.25 8.93
N GLY A 79 -9.05 10.95 8.00
CA GLY A 79 -10.07 11.91 7.55
C GLY A 79 -11.09 12.28 8.63
N LYS A 80 -11.45 11.32 9.51
CA LYS A 80 -12.33 11.56 10.66
C LYS A 80 -11.73 12.56 11.67
N ASN A 81 -10.41 12.56 11.85
CA ASN A 81 -9.72 13.54 12.69
C ASN A 81 -9.81 14.98 12.13
N LEU A 82 -9.77 15.15 10.80
CA LEU A 82 -9.90 16.47 10.15
C LEU A 82 -11.31 17.07 10.28
N LEU A 83 -12.36 16.24 10.25
CA LEU A 83 -13.74 16.71 10.44
C LEU A 83 -14.00 17.14 11.89
N TYR A 84 -13.39 16.45 12.86
CA TYR A 84 -13.48 16.83 14.28
C TYR A 84 -12.80 18.18 14.57
N CYS A 85 -11.64 18.44 13.96
CA CYS A 85 -10.97 19.75 14.03
C CYS A 85 -11.76 20.89 13.37
N ARG A 86 -12.52 20.63 12.30
CA ARG A 86 -13.35 21.66 11.63
C ARG A 86 -14.63 22.00 12.39
N VAL A 87 -15.26 21.03 13.06
CA VAL A 87 -16.40 21.31 13.96
C VAL A 87 -15.94 22.08 15.22
N LEU A 88 -14.66 21.97 15.59
CA LEU A 88 -14.10 22.67 16.75
C LEU A 88 -14.01 24.19 16.57
N ILE A 89 -13.75 24.69 15.35
CA ILE A 89 -13.78 26.15 15.08
C ILE A 89 -15.18 26.74 15.32
N ALA A 90 -16.24 25.96 15.08
CA ALA A 90 -17.61 26.37 15.39
C ALA A 90 -17.97 26.29 16.89
N ARG A 91 -17.11 25.69 17.73
CA ARG A 91 -17.32 25.46 19.17
C ARG A 91 -16.36 26.21 20.10
N ILE A 92 -15.54 27.12 19.55
CA ILE A 92 -14.65 28.04 20.31
C ILE A 92 -15.41 28.95 21.31
N LEU A 93 -16.74 28.86 21.41
CA LEU A 93 -17.53 29.60 22.40
C LEU A 93 -17.87 28.86 23.71
N THR A 94 -17.59 27.56 23.93
CA THR A 94 -18.16 26.90 25.15
C THR A 94 -17.31 26.03 26.07
N ARG A 95 -16.12 25.53 25.75
CA ARG A 95 -15.14 25.02 26.75
C ARG A 95 -13.98 24.34 26.03
N PHE A 96 -12.77 24.75 26.41
CA PHE A 96 -11.51 24.14 26.01
C PHE A 96 -11.38 22.78 26.69
N SER A 97 -11.72 21.69 25.99
CA SER A 97 -11.19 20.37 26.30
C SER A 97 -10.17 20.03 25.21
N LEU A 98 -8.91 19.87 25.59
CA LEU A 98 -7.89 19.29 24.70
C LEU A 98 -8.40 17.91 24.29
N ILE A 99 -8.71 17.71 23.02
CA ILE A 99 -8.96 16.38 22.49
C ILE A 99 -7.56 15.80 22.32
N GLU A 100 -7.15 14.92 23.23
CA GLU A 100 -6.01 14.07 23.00
C GLU A 100 -6.32 13.24 21.74
N GLU A 101 -5.55 13.46 20.67
CA GLU A 101 -5.62 12.57 19.51
C GLU A 101 -5.31 11.16 20.00
N ASP A 102 -6.22 10.21 19.73
CA ASP A 102 -6.02 8.82 20.11
C ASP A 102 -4.67 8.33 19.55
N PRO A 103 -3.71 7.98 20.42
CA PRO A 103 -2.37 7.58 20.00
C PRO A 103 -2.37 6.33 19.10
N GLU A 104 -3.40 5.48 19.19
CA GLU A 104 -3.56 4.35 18.26
C GLU A 104 -3.82 4.82 16.83
N ILE A 105 -4.62 5.87 16.63
CA ILE A 105 -4.91 6.41 15.29
C ILE A 105 -3.64 6.97 14.64
N ARG A 106 -2.75 7.63 15.40
CA ARG A 106 -1.47 8.13 14.87
C ARG A 106 -0.50 7.00 14.50
N THR A 107 -0.68 5.83 15.10
CA THR A 107 0.18 4.67 14.87
C THR A 107 -0.09 4.05 13.49
N TYR A 108 -1.34 4.09 13.03
CA TYR A 108 -1.77 3.48 11.75
C TYR A 108 -1.97 4.47 10.60
N THR A 109 -2.01 5.78 10.86
CA THR A 109 -2.19 6.78 9.79
C THR A 109 -0.88 7.07 9.04
N ARG A 110 -0.95 7.11 7.70
CA ARG A 110 0.20 7.23 6.76
C ARG A 110 1.08 5.98 6.73
N CYS A 111 2.25 6.07 6.11
CA CYS A 111 3.27 5.03 6.15
C CYS A 111 4.65 5.67 5.98
N LEU A 112 5.58 5.32 6.86
CA LEU A 112 6.99 5.71 6.78
C LEU A 112 7.86 4.46 6.77
N ILE A 113 8.77 4.41 5.81
CA ILE A 113 9.71 3.31 5.60
C ILE A 113 11.10 3.85 5.29
N THR A 114 12.10 2.98 5.41
CA THR A 114 13.39 3.15 4.76
C THR A 114 13.57 2.09 3.69
N GLU A 115 14.10 2.50 2.54
CA GLU A 115 14.52 1.59 1.48
C GLU A 115 16.04 1.51 1.43
N VAL A 116 16.55 0.28 1.32
CA VAL A 116 17.96 -0.01 1.05
C VAL A 116 18.03 -0.77 -0.27
N VAL A 117 18.78 -0.23 -1.23
CA VAL A 117 19.00 -0.80 -2.56
C VAL A 117 20.47 -1.26 -2.64
N PHE A 118 20.70 -2.47 -3.15
CA PHE A 118 22.03 -3.04 -3.32
C PHE A 118 22.14 -3.80 -4.65
N PRO A 119 23.13 -3.51 -5.52
CA PRO A 119 24.08 -2.39 -5.47
C PRO A 119 23.40 -1.01 -5.34
N GLY A 120 24.17 0.03 -5.02
CA GLY A 120 23.63 1.37 -4.76
C GLY A 120 22.72 1.87 -5.89
N PHE A 121 21.75 2.71 -5.56
CA PHE A 121 20.79 3.24 -6.54
C PHE A 121 21.49 4.07 -7.63
N HIS A 122 21.17 3.76 -8.89
CA HIS A 122 21.51 4.53 -10.07
C HIS A 122 20.25 4.83 -10.88
N TRP A 123 20.18 6.02 -11.49
CA TRP A 123 18.98 6.44 -12.23
C TRP A 123 18.74 5.57 -13.47
N GLU A 124 19.80 5.06 -14.06
CA GLU A 124 19.80 4.17 -15.23
C GLU A 124 19.12 2.83 -14.93
N ASP A 125 19.11 2.41 -13.67
CA ASP A 125 18.47 1.17 -13.20
C ASP A 125 17.00 1.36 -12.83
N HIS A 126 16.52 2.61 -12.80
CA HIS A 126 15.17 2.94 -12.37
C HIS A 126 14.23 3.16 -13.56
N GLN A 127 13.17 2.34 -13.63
CA GLN A 127 12.15 2.46 -14.67
C GLN A 127 10.75 2.57 -14.06
N TYR A 128 9.93 3.42 -14.65
CA TYR A 128 8.50 3.46 -14.36
C TYR A 128 7.75 2.58 -15.36
N LEU A 129 6.80 1.80 -14.86
CA LEU A 129 5.92 1.03 -15.73
C LEU A 129 5.01 1.99 -16.51
N THR A 130 5.01 1.86 -17.84
CA THR A 130 4.08 2.57 -18.73
C THR A 130 2.88 1.71 -19.08
N ARG A 131 1.88 2.30 -19.73
CA ARG A 131 0.74 1.55 -20.29
C ARG A 131 1.21 0.46 -21.25
N GLU A 132 2.10 0.79 -22.18
CA GLU A 132 2.60 -0.12 -23.20
C GLU A 132 3.40 -1.26 -22.56
N GLY A 133 4.21 -0.96 -21.54
CA GLY A 133 4.92 -1.97 -20.76
C GLY A 133 3.96 -2.91 -20.03
N LEU A 134 2.90 -2.38 -19.43
CA LEU A 134 1.87 -3.17 -18.73
C LEU A 134 1.11 -4.09 -19.70
N GLU A 135 0.69 -3.57 -20.85
CA GLU A 135 0.04 -4.37 -21.91
C GLU A 135 0.96 -5.49 -22.41
N LYS A 136 2.26 -5.20 -22.56
CA LYS A 136 3.27 -6.19 -22.96
C LYS A 136 3.46 -7.29 -21.92
N ILE A 137 3.44 -6.97 -20.63
CA ILE A 137 3.55 -7.97 -19.55
C ILE A 137 2.38 -8.95 -19.60
N TRP A 138 1.17 -8.46 -19.86
CA TRP A 138 -0.03 -9.30 -19.94
C TRP A 138 -0.17 -10.05 -21.26
N ASP A 139 0.51 -9.65 -22.33
CA ASP A 139 0.53 -10.34 -23.62
C ASP A 139 -0.86 -10.77 -24.12
N SER A 140 -1.77 -9.81 -24.24
CA SER A 140 -3.19 -9.99 -24.64
C SER A 140 -4.08 -10.75 -23.63
N GLN A 141 -3.57 -11.12 -22.46
CA GLN A 141 -4.37 -11.73 -21.40
C GLN A 141 -5.25 -10.69 -20.67
N PRO A 142 -6.39 -11.10 -20.07
CA PRO A 142 -7.26 -10.20 -19.33
C PRO A 142 -6.67 -9.78 -17.97
N GLY A 143 -7.23 -8.72 -17.37
CA GLY A 143 -6.93 -8.30 -15.99
C GLY A 143 -5.96 -7.13 -15.84
N TRP A 144 -5.20 -6.77 -16.87
CA TRP A 144 -4.22 -5.68 -16.76
C TRP A 144 -4.84 -4.29 -16.52
N LYS A 145 -6.08 -4.06 -16.95
CA LYS A 145 -6.74 -2.74 -16.90
C LYS A 145 -6.90 -2.20 -15.48
N GLU A 146 -6.94 -3.06 -14.45
CA GLU A 146 -7.04 -2.60 -13.05
C GLU A 146 -5.79 -1.84 -12.58
N TRP A 147 -4.64 -2.07 -13.23
CA TRP A 147 -3.37 -1.44 -12.86
C TRP A 147 -3.12 -0.10 -13.56
N LEU A 148 -3.95 0.26 -14.55
CA LEU A 148 -3.84 1.51 -15.31
C LEU A 148 -3.76 2.79 -14.47
N PRO A 149 -4.46 2.92 -13.32
CA PRO A 149 -4.33 4.11 -12.47
C PRO A 149 -2.93 4.27 -11.84
N PHE A 150 -2.12 3.20 -11.81
CA PHE A 150 -0.85 3.16 -11.10
C PHE A 150 0.38 3.19 -12.01
N VAL A 151 0.20 3.21 -13.33
CA VAL A 151 1.30 3.33 -14.30
C VAL A 151 1.59 4.80 -14.61
N LYS A 152 2.82 5.11 -15.03
CA LYS A 152 3.20 6.47 -15.46
C LYS A 152 2.34 6.87 -16.66
N GLN A 153 1.65 8.00 -16.54
CA GLN A 153 0.89 8.61 -17.63
C GLN A 153 1.78 9.65 -18.35
N GLY A 154 1.87 9.58 -19.68
CA GLY A 154 2.65 10.52 -20.50
C GLY A 154 4.03 10.01 -20.91
N ALA A 155 4.63 10.68 -21.91
CA ALA A 155 6.01 10.42 -22.35
C ALA A 155 7.03 10.76 -21.24
N PRO A 156 8.22 10.13 -21.23
CA PRO A 156 9.24 10.34 -20.22
C PRO A 156 9.60 11.80 -19.97
#